data_AF-A0A7C2MF69-F1
#
_entry.id   AF-A0A7C2MF69-F1
#
_cell.length_a   1.000
_cell.length_b   1.000
_cell.length_c   1.000
_cell.angle_alpha   90.00
_cell.angle_beta   90.00
_cell.angle_gamma   90.00
#
_symmetry.space_group_name_H-M   'P 1'
#
loop_
_entity.id
_entity.type
_entity.pdbx_description
1 polymer ?
#
loop_
_entity_poly.entity_id
_entity_poly.type
_entity_poly.pdbx_seq_one_letter_code
_entity_poly.pdbx_strand_id
1 'polypeptide(L)'
;MPPSAKAVTLILSAQSPMVYRSYRIEVLNAQNAVVWSSTGLVRHSTQDYTINLSTTLVPPGRCTIHVYAEVKGKRVRVESDRLRFRAG
;
A
#
# COMPACT_ATOMS: atom_id res chain seq x y z
N MET A 1 -19.81 -11.61 5.89
CA MET A 1 -18.40 -11.89 5.52
C MET A 1 -18.14 -13.37 5.68
N PRO A 2 -17.46 -14.07 4.75
CA PRO A 2 -17.03 -15.44 4.99
C PRO A 2 -15.96 -15.46 6.11
N PRO A 3 -15.98 -16.42 7.04
CA PRO A 3 -15.12 -16.46 8.23
C PRO A 3 -13.61 -16.66 7.98
N SER A 4 -13.14 -16.68 6.73
CA SER A 4 -11.76 -16.99 6.35
C SER A 4 -10.95 -15.81 5.79
N ALA A 5 -11.54 -14.61 5.65
CA ALA A 5 -10.82 -13.43 5.20
C ALA A 5 -10.04 -12.79 6.36
N LYS A 6 -8.78 -13.22 6.57
CA LYS A 6 -7.84 -12.50 7.43
C LYS A 6 -7.52 -11.15 6.75
N ALA A 7 -7.86 -10.04 7.39
CA ALA A 7 -7.51 -8.70 6.97
C ALA A 7 -6.48 -8.11 7.94
N VAL A 8 -5.55 -7.34 7.41
CA VAL A 8 -4.57 -6.58 8.20
C VAL A 8 -4.73 -5.11 7.82
N THR A 9 -4.79 -4.26 8.84
CA THR A 9 -4.70 -2.82 8.67
C THR A 9 -3.23 -2.43 8.68
N LEU A 10 -2.77 -1.83 7.59
CA LEU A 10 -1.45 -1.23 7.47
C LEU A 10 -1.58 0.26 7.68
N ILE A 11 -0.75 0.79 8.56
CA ILE A 11 -0.56 2.24 8.75
C ILE A 11 0.84 2.53 8.23
N LEU A 12 0.91 3.31 7.14
CA LEU A 12 2.16 3.70 6.51
C LEU A 12 2.39 5.18 6.74
N SER A 13 3.44 5.53 7.47
CA SER A 13 3.82 6.92 7.66
C SER A 13 4.44 7.47 6.37
N ALA A 14 3.82 8.50 5.80
CA ALA A 14 4.31 9.13 4.60
C ALA A 14 5.58 9.91 4.90
N GLN A 15 6.65 9.65 4.15
CA GLN A 15 7.93 10.33 4.34
C GLN A 15 8.00 11.64 3.56
N SER A 16 7.22 11.77 2.49
CA SER A 16 7.16 12.99 1.69
C SER A 16 6.31 14.08 2.37
N PRO A 17 6.77 15.34 2.43
CA PRO A 17 5.94 16.44 2.91
C PRO A 17 4.87 16.86 1.87
N MET A 18 4.95 16.36 0.64
CA MET A 18 4.02 16.74 -0.43
C MET A 18 2.66 16.06 -0.27
N VAL A 19 1.59 16.85 -0.42
CA VAL A 19 0.20 16.37 -0.37
C VAL A 19 -0.39 16.42 -1.77
N TYR A 20 -0.96 15.29 -2.19
CA TYR A 20 -1.61 15.13 -3.48
C TYR A 20 -3.10 14.84 -3.29
N ARG A 21 -3.91 15.17 -4.32
CA ARG A 21 -5.37 14.96 -4.26
C ARG A 21 -5.77 13.49 -4.21
N SER A 22 -4.97 12.63 -4.85
CA SER A 22 -5.21 11.20 -4.93
C SER A 22 -3.89 10.45 -4.89
N TYR A 23 -3.93 9.30 -4.22
CA TYR A 23 -2.83 8.35 -4.18
C TYR A 23 -3.28 6.98 -4.69
N ARG A 24 -2.33 6.25 -5.25
CA ARG A 24 -2.43 4.86 -5.63
C ARG A 24 -1.39 4.06 -4.88
N ILE A 25 -1.74 2.86 -4.45
CA ILE A 25 -0.84 1.92 -3.81
C ILE A 25 -0.71 0.65 -4.65
N GLU A 26 0.48 0.09 -4.66
CA GLU A 26 0.75 -1.23 -5.19
C GLU A 26 1.55 -2.01 -4.15
N VAL A 27 1.14 -3.25 -3.90
CA VAL A 27 1.89 -4.22 -3.10
C VAL A 27 2.52 -5.21 -4.06
N LEU A 28 3.84 -5.29 -4.01
CA LEU A 28 4.67 -6.14 -4.85
C LEU A 28 5.21 -7.28 -4.01
N ASN A 29 5.22 -8.49 -4.56
CA ASN A 29 5.89 -9.64 -3.94
C ASN A 29 7.42 -9.57 -4.13
N ALA A 30 8.14 -10.59 -3.64
CA ALA A 30 9.59 -10.68 -3.74
C ALA A 30 10.12 -10.74 -5.19
N GLN A 31 9.27 -11.11 -6.15
CA GLN A 31 9.57 -11.15 -7.59
C GLN A 31 9.23 -9.83 -8.29
N ASN A 32 8.90 -8.77 -7.54
CA ASN A 32 8.42 -7.48 -8.03
C ASN A 32 7.11 -7.55 -8.85
N ALA A 33 6.33 -8.63 -8.71
CA ALA A 33 5.01 -8.71 -9.32
C ALA A 33 3.98 -8.05 -8.39
N VAL A 34 3.10 -7.22 -8.97
CA VAL A 34 1.98 -6.60 -8.23
C VAL A 34 0.99 -7.70 -7.86
N VAL A 35 0.82 -7.93 -6.55
CA VAL A 35 -0.14 -8.91 -6.01
C VAL A 35 -1.42 -8.24 -5.53
N TRP A 36 -1.36 -6.94 -5.25
CA TRP A 36 -2.52 -6.15 -4.85
C TRP A 36 -2.30 -4.67 -5.19
N SER A 37 -3.38 -3.95 -5.48
CA SER A 37 -3.33 -2.50 -5.69
C SER A 37 -4.65 -1.85 -5.31
N SER A 38 -4.60 -0.58 -4.93
CA SER A 38 -5.78 0.24 -4.68
C SER A 38 -5.53 1.68 -5.11
N THR A 39 -6.61 2.40 -5.41
CA THR A 39 -6.61 3.80 -5.86
C THR A 39 -7.53 4.62 -4.96
N GLY A 40 -7.34 5.94 -4.97
CA GLY A 40 -8.20 6.84 -4.18
C GLY A 40 -7.84 6.84 -2.69
N LEU A 41 -6.62 6.44 -2.35
CA LEU A 41 -6.10 6.63 -1.00
C LEU A 41 -6.01 8.13 -0.71
N VAL A 42 -6.40 8.48 0.51
CA VAL A 42 -6.28 9.84 1.05
C VAL A 42 -5.29 9.79 2.20
N ARG A 43 -4.31 10.71 2.18
CA ARG A 43 -3.39 10.90 3.30
C ARG A 43 -4.14 11.54 4.45
N HIS A 44 -4.04 10.97 5.64
CA HIS A 44 -4.63 11.55 6.85
C HIS A 44 -3.83 12.79 7.29
N SER A 45 -4.46 13.65 8.11
CA SER A 45 -3.82 14.84 8.69
C SER A 45 -2.61 14.51 9.57
N THR A 46 -2.53 13.28 10.10
CA THR A 46 -1.39 12.74 10.85
C THR A 46 -0.22 12.32 9.96
N GLN A 47 -0.31 12.56 8.66
CA GLN A 47 0.68 12.17 7.65
C GLN A 47 0.77 10.67 7.35
N ASP A 48 -0.23 9.87 7.73
CA ASP A 48 -0.25 8.43 7.44
C ASP A 48 -1.24 8.03 6.33
N TYR A 49 -1.02 6.86 5.74
CA TYR A 49 -1.96 6.15 4.88
C TYR A 49 -2.51 4.93 5.62
N THR A 50 -3.84 4.78 5.65
CA THR A 50 -4.49 3.59 6.21
C THR A 50 -4.95 2.68 5.08
N ILE A 51 -4.49 1.43 5.07
CA ILE A 51 -4.87 0.44 4.06
C ILE A 51 -5.39 -0.82 4.74
N ASN A 52 -6.58 -1.25 4.34
CA ASN A 52 -7.09 -2.57 4.70
C ASN A 52 -6.70 -3.56 3.60
N LEU A 53 -5.76 -4.43 3.93
CA LEU A 53 -5.21 -5.43 3.03
C LEU A 53 -5.72 -6.80 3.42
N SER A 54 -6.27 -7.56 2.47
CA SER A 54 -6.58 -8.97 2.71
C SER A 54 -5.29 -9.79 2.60
N THR A 55 -4.93 -10.50 3.68
CA THR A 55 -3.69 -11.30 3.71
C THR A 55 -3.80 -12.59 2.90
N THR A 56 -5.01 -12.97 2.44
CA THR A 56 -5.18 -14.06 1.47
C THR A 56 -4.68 -13.68 0.08
N LEU A 57 -4.65 -12.37 -0.24
CA LEU A 57 -4.18 -11.86 -1.53
C LEU A 57 -2.68 -11.55 -1.55
N VAL A 58 -2.04 -11.50 -0.39
CA VAL A 58 -0.61 -11.18 -0.28
C VAL A 58 0.15 -12.37 0.28
N PRO A 59 1.03 -12.99 -0.53
CA PRO A 59 1.77 -14.16 -0.09
C PRO A 59 2.66 -13.81 1.12
N PRO A 60 2.85 -14.75 2.05
CA PRO A 60 3.78 -14.55 3.16
C PRO A 60 5.20 -14.34 2.61
N GLY A 61 5.98 -13.53 3.31
CA GLY A 61 7.36 -13.20 2.93
C GLY A 61 7.59 -11.71 2.79
N ARG A 62 8.67 -11.36 2.08
CA ARG A 62 9.02 -9.96 1.80
C ARG A 62 8.11 -9.41 0.73
N CYS A 63 7.65 -8.19 0.95
CA CYS A 63 6.89 -7.42 0.00
C CYS A 63 7.40 -5.99 -0.03
N THR A 64 7.15 -5.31 -1.14
CA THR A 64 7.41 -3.88 -1.29
C THR A 64 6.09 -3.18 -1.53
N ILE A 65 5.84 -2.11 -0.80
CA ILE A 65 4.71 -1.23 -1.02
C ILE A 65 5.22 0.00 -1.76
N HIS A 66 4.65 0.28 -2.93
CA HIS A 66 4.85 1.54 -3.61
C HIS A 66 3.61 2.40 -3.46
N VAL A 67 3.81 3.67 -3.09
CA VAL A 67 2.77 4.69 -3.17
C VAL A 67 3.11 5.62 -4.32
N TYR A 68 2.09 5.91 -5.12
CA TYR A 68 2.17 6.80 -6.26
C TYR A 68 1.19 7.94 -6.09
N ALA A 69 1.61 9.13 -6.49
CA ALA A 69 0.75 10.27 -6.69
C ALA A 69 0.45 10.45 -8.19
N GLU A 70 -0.65 11.13 -8.47
CA GLU A 70 -0.94 11.62 -9.82
C GLU A 70 -0.55 13.09 -9.94
N VAL A 71 0.41 13.39 -10.81
CA VAL A 71 0.93 14.73 -11.04
C VAL A 71 0.86 15.04 -12.53
N LYS A 72 0.01 16.00 -12.91
CA LYS A 72 -0.21 16.38 -14.32
C LYS A 72 -0.56 15.16 -15.21
N GLY A 73 -1.42 14.26 -14.70
CA GLY A 73 -1.84 13.03 -15.39
C GLY A 73 -0.75 11.94 -15.48
N LYS A 74 0.40 12.13 -14.82
CA LYS A 74 1.46 11.12 -14.75
C LYS A 74 1.50 10.47 -13.37
N ARG A 75 1.69 9.16 -13.36
CA ARG A 75 1.96 8.40 -12.14
C ARG A 75 3.41 8.64 -11.70
N VAL A 76 3.58 9.23 -10.53
CA VAL A 76 4.89 9.48 -9.92
C VAL A 76 4.99 8.68 -8.64
N ARG A 77 6.01 7.83 -8.50
CA ARG A 77 6.24 7.11 -7.24
C ARG A 77 6.75 8.10 -6.19
N VAL A 78 6.06 8.16 -5.06
CA VAL A 78 6.36 9.09 -3.96
C VAL A 78 6.87 8.37 -2.72
N GLU A 79 6.50 7.11 -2.51
CA GLU A 79 6.98 6.30 -1.38
C GLU A 79 7.33 4.88 -1.82
N SER A 80 8.21 4.22 -1.05
CA SER A 80 8.59 2.83 -1.24
C SER A 80 8.99 2.17 0.08
N ASP A 81 8.08 1.40 0.67
CA ASP A 81 8.30 0.72 1.95
C ASP A 81 8.51 -0.78 1.76
N ARG A 82 9.38 -1.38 2.58
CA ARG A 82 9.58 -2.83 2.58
C ARG A 82 9.01 -3.42 3.85
N LEU A 83 8.07 -4.34 3.69
CA LEU A 83 7.44 -5.04 4.81
C LEU A 83 7.65 -6.54 4.68
N ARG A 84 7.51 -7.25 5.79
CA ARG A 84 7.51 -8.71 5.82
C ARG A 84 6.21 -9.21 6.43
N PHE A 85 5.37 -9.81 5.60
CA PHE A 85 4.22 -10.56 6.09
C PHE A 85 4.70 -11.90 6.64
N ARG A 86 4.37 -12.18 7.90
CA ARG A 86 4.61 -13.49 8.49
C ARG A 86 3.40 -14.37 8.19
N ALA A 87 3.64 -15.63 7.84
CA ALA A 87 2.58 -16.63 7.90
C ALA A 87 2.11 -16.74 9.36
N GLY A 88 0.81 -16.83 9.58
CA GLY A 88 0.21 -17.06 10.90
C GLY A 88 -0.96 -17.99 10.78
#